data_AF-A0A0V0XGB0-F1
#
_entry.id   AF-A0A0V0XGB0-F1
#
_cell.length_a   1.000
_cell.length_b   1.000
_cell.length_c   1.000
_cell.angle_alpha   90.00
_cell.angle_beta   90.00
_cell.angle_gamma   90.00
#
_symmetry.space_group_name_H-M   'P 1'
#
loop_
_entity.id
_entity.type
_entity.pdbx_description
1 polymer ?
#
loop_
_entity_poly.entity_id
_entity_poly.type
_entity_poly.pdbx_seq_one_letter_code
_entity_poly.pdbx_strand_id
1 'polypeptide(L)'
;MSGICITLPVACGMFTPVLLIGAALGRLFGELLVIYFPNVSSLKIVPGSYALVGAAAFSGAATQTVSTAVIVFELTGQIVYMVPVLLGVALSIVIATYMYPSIYDVGIYLKRLPFLPNLLPTSSAVHKVCVRDFMLSDLKYLTLQFTYKEIKDLLDSTKKMRTFPLVDSRESFVLIGTVERRDLELLIEQRLCDEERRKVARHCKLKRKFNCLNTMHGKTDIASLTKRDDIDDGGKSVKILIDPDDGKFSHCDENFKSQIARKNTLRTKHFCRKKGFVDKRYTLRNIF
;
A
#
# COMPACT_ATOMS: atom_id res chain seq x y z
N MET A 1 17.73 -34.13 -17.82
CA MET A 1 16.33 -34.35 -17.39
C MET A 1 15.82 -33.24 -16.48
N SER A 2 16.52 -32.87 -15.40
CA SER A 2 16.10 -31.79 -14.47
C SER A 2 15.75 -30.46 -15.16
N GLY A 3 16.53 -30.03 -16.16
CA GLY A 3 16.22 -28.81 -16.93
C GLY A 3 14.90 -28.88 -17.70
N ILE A 4 14.55 -30.05 -18.26
CA ILE A 4 13.29 -30.25 -18.99
C ILE A 4 12.10 -30.18 -18.01
N CYS A 5 12.23 -30.77 -16.82
CA CYS A 5 11.18 -30.73 -15.80
C CYS A 5 10.82 -29.30 -15.36
N ILE A 6 11.80 -28.39 -15.30
CA ILE A 6 11.57 -26.98 -14.92
C ILE A 6 10.73 -26.24 -15.97
N THR A 7 10.78 -26.66 -17.23
CA THR A 7 10.02 -26.01 -18.33
C THR A 7 8.55 -26.44 -18.39
N LEU A 8 8.16 -27.52 -17.69
CA LEU A 8 6.78 -27.97 -17.66
C LEU A 8 5.90 -26.99 -16.86
N PRO A 9 4.64 -26.74 -17.28
CA PRO A 9 3.72 -25.85 -16.58
C PRO A 9 3.11 -26.53 -15.34
N VAL A 10 3.95 -27.05 -14.46
CA VAL A 10 3.60 -27.77 -13.23
C VAL A 10 4.27 -27.06 -12.05
N ALA A 11 3.55 -26.97 -10.93
CA ALA A 11 4.14 -26.44 -9.70
C ALA A 11 5.28 -27.37 -9.22
N CYS A 12 6.53 -26.92 -9.38
CA CYS A 12 7.72 -27.66 -8.98
C CYS A 12 8.76 -26.73 -8.35
N GLY A 13 9.53 -27.26 -7.39
CA GLY A 13 10.65 -26.55 -6.76
C GLY A 13 11.97 -26.84 -7.49
N MET A 14 12.79 -25.80 -7.70
CA MET A 14 14.08 -25.94 -8.38
C MET A 14 15.27 -26.20 -7.43
N PHE A 15 15.09 -26.01 -6.12
CA PHE A 15 16.18 -26.09 -5.15
C PHE A 15 16.69 -27.53 -4.95
N THR A 16 15.79 -28.47 -4.71
CA THR A 16 16.13 -29.89 -4.48
C THR A 16 16.92 -30.55 -5.62
N PRO A 17 16.55 -30.42 -6.91
CA PRO A 17 17.32 -31.03 -7.99
C PRO A 17 18.72 -30.41 -8.14
N VAL A 18 18.87 -29.10 -7.92
CA VAL A 18 20.16 -28.41 -7.93
C VAL A 18 21.03 -28.92 -6.79
N LEU A 19 20.48 -29.04 -5.58
CA LEU A 19 21.18 -29.57 -4.42
C LEU A 19 21.69 -31.00 -4.66
N LEU A 20 20.87 -31.86 -5.28
CA LEU A 20 21.23 -33.24 -5.58
C LEU A 20 22.35 -33.33 -6.63
N ILE A 21 22.30 -32.51 -7.69
CA ILE A 21 23.34 -32.45 -8.71
C ILE A 21 24.67 -32.00 -8.08
N GLY A 22 24.63 -30.97 -7.23
CA GLY A 22 25.80 -30.52 -6.48
C GLY A 22 26.37 -31.60 -5.56
N ALA A 23 25.52 -32.34 -4.86
CA ALA A 23 25.93 -33.44 -3.99
C ALA A 23 26.61 -34.57 -4.77
N ALA A 24 26.04 -34.94 -5.93
CA ALA A 24 26.59 -35.96 -6.80
C ALA A 24 27.98 -35.55 -7.34
N LEU A 25 28.14 -34.30 -7.79
CA LEU A 25 29.43 -33.77 -8.24
C LEU A 25 30.47 -33.69 -7.12
N GLY A 26 30.05 -33.23 -5.93
CA GLY A 26 30.92 -33.18 -4.76
C GLY A 26 31.39 -34.58 -4.32
N ARG A 27 30.49 -35.57 -4.37
CA ARG A 27 30.84 -36.97 -4.07
C ARG A 27 31.78 -37.54 -5.11
N LEU A 28 31.50 -37.33 -6.39
CA LEU A 28 32.38 -37.76 -7.49
C LEU A 28 33.80 -37.20 -7.29
N PHE A 29 33.90 -35.90 -6.96
CA PHE A 29 35.19 -35.28 -6.66
C PHE A 29 35.89 -35.91 -5.45
N GLY A 30 35.15 -36.19 -4.37
CA GLY A 30 35.68 -36.87 -3.19
C GLY A 30 36.21 -38.28 -3.48
N GLU A 31 35.49 -39.08 -4.27
CA GLU A 31 35.92 -40.42 -4.68
C GLU A 31 37.17 -40.36 -5.58
N LEU A 32 37.22 -39.39 -6.51
CA LEU A 32 38.40 -39.18 -7.35
C LEU A 32 39.63 -38.84 -6.50
N LEU A 33 39.49 -38.00 -5.47
CA LEU A 33 40.60 -37.67 -4.57
C LEU A 33 41.14 -38.90 -3.83
N VAL A 34 40.26 -39.82 -3.41
CA VAL A 34 40.67 -41.08 -2.76
C VAL A 34 41.47 -41.96 -3.71
N ILE A 35 41.06 -42.02 -4.99
CA ILE A 35 41.75 -42.81 -6.03
C ILE A 35 43.13 -42.19 -6.35
N TYR A 36 43.22 -40.87 -6.47
CA TYR A 36 44.46 -40.18 -6.84
C TYR A 36 45.48 -40.10 -5.69
N PHE A 37 45.03 -39.99 -4.44
CA PHE A 37 45.90 -39.88 -3.27
C PHE A 37 45.66 -41.03 -2.26
N PRO A 38 46.04 -42.28 -2.60
CA PRO A 38 45.86 -43.41 -1.70
C PRO A 38 46.80 -43.39 -0.47
N ASN A 39 47.93 -42.68 -0.56
CA ASN A 39 49.02 -42.71 0.42
C ASN A 39 48.94 -41.65 1.54
N VAL A 40 47.90 -40.82 1.59
CA VAL A 40 47.68 -39.87 2.70
C VAL A 40 46.95 -40.56 3.86
N SER A 41 47.58 -41.59 4.42
CA SER A 41 47.00 -42.44 5.46
C SER A 41 46.77 -41.73 6.80
N SER A 42 47.36 -40.55 7.01
CA SER A 42 47.23 -39.77 8.25
C SER A 42 45.93 -38.95 8.33
N LEU A 43 45.28 -38.67 7.20
CA LEU A 43 43.99 -37.95 7.14
C LEU A 43 43.01 -38.78 6.30
N LYS A 44 42.11 -39.50 6.97
CA LYS A 44 41.07 -40.29 6.29
C LYS A 44 40.15 -39.36 5.50
N ILE A 45 40.29 -39.34 4.17
CA ILE A 45 39.42 -38.60 3.26
C ILE A 45 38.03 -39.25 3.30
N VAL A 46 37.01 -38.51 3.71
CA VAL A 46 35.62 -38.98 3.75
C VAL A 46 34.86 -38.36 2.57
N PRO A 47 34.48 -39.11 1.53
CA PRO A 47 33.81 -38.54 0.34
C PRO A 47 32.48 -37.87 0.66
N GLY A 48 31.85 -38.20 1.79
CA GLY A 48 30.62 -37.55 2.27
C GLY A 48 30.79 -36.06 2.60
N SER A 49 31.93 -35.61 3.11
CA SER A 49 32.14 -34.19 3.40
C SER A 49 32.28 -33.36 2.12
N TYR A 50 32.88 -33.93 1.07
CA TYR A 50 32.98 -33.28 -0.24
C TYR A 50 31.63 -33.22 -0.97
N ALA A 51 30.81 -34.26 -0.81
CA ALA A 51 29.42 -34.23 -1.27
C ALA A 51 28.64 -33.06 -0.63
N LEU A 52 28.86 -32.81 0.66
CA LEU A 52 28.23 -31.71 1.39
C LEU A 52 28.64 -30.34 0.85
N VAL A 53 29.96 -30.14 0.65
CA VAL A 53 30.52 -28.90 0.09
C VAL A 53 29.98 -28.68 -1.32
N GLY A 54 29.97 -29.70 -2.17
CA GLY A 54 29.45 -29.61 -3.54
C GLY A 54 27.95 -29.27 -3.60
N ALA A 55 27.15 -29.89 -2.72
CA ALA A 55 25.72 -29.61 -2.62
C ALA A 55 25.44 -28.15 -2.25
N ALA A 56 26.12 -27.66 -1.22
CA ALA A 56 26.00 -26.27 -0.77
C ALA A 56 26.52 -25.29 -1.82
N ALA A 57 27.72 -25.53 -2.36
CA ALA A 57 28.37 -24.61 -3.30
C ALA A 57 27.60 -24.48 -4.61
N PHE A 58 27.10 -25.58 -5.17
CA PHE A 58 26.33 -25.55 -6.42
C PHE A 58 24.96 -24.89 -6.22
N SER A 59 24.27 -25.19 -5.12
CA SER A 59 23.02 -24.51 -4.74
C SER A 59 23.22 -23.01 -4.47
N GLY A 60 24.32 -22.65 -3.81
CA GLY A 60 24.71 -21.27 -3.56
C GLY A 60 25.00 -20.51 -4.85
N ALA A 61 25.71 -21.13 -5.79
CA ALA A 61 25.96 -20.56 -7.11
C ALA A 61 24.66 -20.34 -7.91
N ALA A 62 23.78 -21.33 -7.94
CA ALA A 62 22.51 -21.29 -8.65
C ALA A 62 21.55 -20.21 -8.13
N THR A 63 21.49 -20.05 -6.80
CA THR A 63 20.59 -19.10 -6.13
C THR A 63 21.24 -17.75 -5.84
N GLN A 64 22.57 -17.64 -5.95
CA GLN A 64 23.40 -16.51 -5.53
C GLN A 64 23.18 -16.13 -4.05
N THR A 65 23.01 -17.13 -3.17
CA THR A 65 22.78 -16.90 -1.73
C THR A 65 23.67 -17.76 -0.83
N VAL A 66 24.23 -17.13 0.21
CA VAL A 66 25.08 -17.80 1.22
C VAL A 66 24.25 -18.65 2.20
N SER A 67 22.94 -18.38 2.32
CA SER A 67 22.02 -19.13 3.19
C SER A 67 21.92 -20.62 2.83
N THR A 68 22.26 -21.00 1.59
CA THR A 68 22.34 -22.39 1.16
C THR A 68 23.29 -23.23 2.00
N ALA A 69 24.41 -22.65 2.46
CA ALA A 69 25.33 -23.32 3.38
C ALA A 69 24.66 -23.64 4.72
N VAL A 70 23.88 -22.69 5.26
CA VAL A 70 23.17 -22.84 6.53
C VAL A 70 22.12 -23.94 6.43
N ILE A 71 21.33 -23.96 5.36
CA ILE A 71 20.34 -25.02 5.11
C ILE A 71 21.03 -26.39 5.10
N VAL A 72 22.19 -26.50 4.46
CA VAL A 72 22.94 -27.75 4.38
C VAL A 72 23.51 -28.19 5.74
N PHE A 73 23.91 -27.26 6.61
CA PHE A 73 24.31 -27.58 7.98
C PHE A 73 23.14 -28.02 8.85
N GLU A 74 22.01 -27.34 8.73
CA GLU A 74 20.79 -27.73 9.45
C GLU A 74 20.32 -29.13 9.04
N LEU A 75 20.39 -29.45 7.74
CA LEU A 75 20.06 -30.78 7.22
C LEU A 75 21.04 -31.88 7.66
N THR A 76 22.31 -31.55 7.90
CA THR A 76 23.31 -32.53 8.36
C THR A 76 23.42 -32.66 9.87
N GLY A 77 22.98 -31.65 10.63
CA GLY A 77 23.03 -31.65 12.08
C GLY A 77 24.45 -31.59 12.67
N GLN A 78 25.46 -31.27 11.86
CA GLN A 78 26.86 -31.18 12.28
C GLN A 78 27.54 -29.93 11.71
N ILE A 79 28.11 -29.11 12.59
CA ILE A 79 28.76 -27.84 12.23
C ILE A 79 30.28 -27.93 12.10
N VAL A 80 30.86 -29.14 12.22
CA VAL A 80 32.32 -29.36 12.19
C VAL A 80 32.94 -28.88 10.88
N TYR A 81 32.21 -28.96 9.77
CA TYR A 81 32.67 -28.57 8.43
C TYR A 81 32.24 -27.15 8.03
N MET A 82 31.94 -26.27 8.99
CA MET A 82 31.35 -24.96 8.72
C MET A 82 32.23 -24.06 7.83
N VAL A 83 33.50 -23.91 8.20
CA VAL A 83 34.45 -23.04 7.50
C VAL A 83 34.67 -23.43 6.03
N PRO A 84 35.05 -24.69 5.69
CA PRO A 84 35.32 -25.05 4.30
C PRO A 84 34.08 -25.00 3.39
N VAL A 85 32.90 -25.33 3.92
CA VAL A 85 31.64 -25.24 3.16
C VAL A 85 31.28 -23.78 2.88
N LEU A 86 31.37 -22.89 3.87
CA LEU A 86 31.12 -21.46 3.66
C LEU A 86 32.09 -20.82 2.67
N LEU A 87 33.37 -21.19 2.74
CA LEU A 87 34.37 -20.71 1.78
C LEU A 87 34.05 -21.19 0.35
N GLY A 88 33.70 -22.47 0.20
CA GLY A 88 33.30 -23.03 -1.10
C GLY A 88 32.06 -22.34 -1.69
N VAL A 89 31.07 -22.05 -0.85
CA VAL A 89 29.85 -21.33 -1.24
C VAL A 89 30.14 -19.87 -1.59
N ALA A 90 30.99 -19.18 -0.83
CA ALA A 90 31.36 -17.80 -1.13
C ALA A 90 32.08 -17.70 -2.49
N LEU A 91 33.05 -18.59 -2.74
CA LEU A 91 33.75 -18.64 -4.02
C LEU A 91 32.82 -18.98 -5.18
N SER A 92 31.90 -19.94 -4.98
CA SER A 92 30.96 -20.33 -6.02
C SER A 92 29.99 -19.20 -6.39
N ILE A 93 29.53 -18.42 -5.40
CA ILE A 93 28.69 -17.24 -5.62
C ILE A 93 29.46 -16.18 -6.40
N VAL A 94 30.70 -15.85 -6.02
CA VAL A 94 31.51 -14.85 -6.73
C VAL A 94 31.69 -15.23 -8.21
N ILE A 95 32.03 -16.49 -8.48
CA ILE A 95 32.17 -16.99 -9.85
C ILE A 95 30.83 -16.96 -10.59
N ALA A 96 29.75 -17.40 -9.95
CA ALA A 96 28.43 -17.42 -10.56
C ALA A 96 27.95 -16.01 -10.91
N THR A 97 28.07 -15.05 -10.00
CA THR A 97 27.68 -13.65 -10.22
C THR A 97 28.45 -13.01 -11.37
N TYR A 98 29.70 -13.43 -11.61
CA TYR A 98 30.46 -12.95 -12.76
C TYR A 98 29.97 -13.55 -14.09
N MET A 99 29.53 -14.82 -14.10
CA MET A 99 29.15 -15.52 -15.33
C MET A 99 27.67 -15.37 -15.71
N TYR A 100 26.76 -15.54 -14.76
CA TYR A 100 25.32 -15.62 -15.02
C TYR A 100 24.48 -15.00 -13.88
N PRO A 101 23.30 -14.41 -14.18
CA PRO A 101 22.36 -14.00 -13.15
C PRO A 101 21.75 -15.20 -12.41
N SER A 102 21.17 -14.96 -11.23
CA SER A 102 20.51 -16.03 -10.46
C SER A 102 19.37 -16.68 -11.25
N ILE A 103 19.09 -17.96 -11.00
CA ILE A 103 17.99 -18.67 -11.68
C ILE A 103 16.64 -17.98 -11.44
N TYR A 104 16.45 -17.35 -10.28
CA TYR A 104 15.22 -16.64 -9.95
C TYR A 104 15.06 -15.34 -10.73
N ASP A 105 16.14 -14.58 -10.93
CA ASP A 105 16.12 -13.37 -11.75
C ASP A 105 15.81 -13.70 -13.20
N VAL A 106 16.40 -14.79 -13.71
CA VAL A 106 16.07 -15.31 -15.05
C VAL A 106 14.59 -15.71 -15.11
N GLY A 107 14.05 -16.35 -14.07
CA GLY A 107 12.64 -16.72 -14.00
C GLY A 107 11.70 -15.51 -14.04
N ILE A 108 12.04 -14.43 -13.33
CA ILE A 108 11.30 -13.16 -13.35
C ILE A 108 11.35 -12.52 -14.75
N TYR A 109 12.55 -12.50 -15.36
CA TYR A 109 12.76 -11.96 -16.70
C TYR A 109 11.95 -12.72 -17.76
N LEU A 110 11.98 -14.06 -17.73
CA LEU A 110 11.22 -14.91 -18.64
C LEU A 110 9.71 -14.73 -18.50
N LYS A 111 9.22 -14.55 -17.27
CA LYS A 111 7.80 -14.29 -16.99
C LYS A 111 7.37 -12.84 -17.24
N ARG A 112 8.31 -11.94 -17.57
CA ARG A 112 8.07 -10.49 -17.76
C ARG A 112 7.28 -9.86 -16.62
N LEU A 113 7.57 -10.27 -15.38
CA LEU A 113 6.91 -9.69 -14.22
C LEU A 113 7.45 -8.27 -13.98
N PRO A 114 6.61 -7.29 -13.60
CA PRO A 114 7.05 -5.95 -13.27
C PRO A 114 7.81 -5.98 -11.93
N PHE A 115 9.12 -6.23 -12.00
CA PHE A 115 10.05 -6.19 -10.88
C PHE A 115 11.00 -5.02 -11.04
N LEU A 116 11.14 -4.20 -10.00
CA LEU A 116 12.08 -3.10 -9.99
C LEU A 116 13.41 -3.62 -9.42
N PRO A 117 14.46 -3.76 -10.25
CA PRO A 117 15.77 -4.20 -9.75
C PRO A 117 16.35 -3.17 -8.78
N ASN A 118 17.26 -3.63 -7.91
CA ASN A 118 17.99 -2.73 -7.03
C ASN A 118 18.76 -1.71 -7.87
N LEU A 119 18.37 -0.45 -7.72
CA LEU A 119 18.97 0.70 -8.38
C LEU A 119 20.33 0.97 -7.73
N LEU A 120 21.34 0.18 -8.09
CA LEU A 120 22.70 0.40 -7.60
C LEU A 120 23.16 1.79 -8.04
N PRO A 121 23.76 2.60 -7.15
CA PRO A 121 24.19 3.96 -7.45
C PRO A 121 25.17 4.07 -8.63
N THR A 122 25.78 2.95 -9.03
CA THR A 122 26.77 2.84 -10.10
C THR A 122 26.17 2.94 -11.51
N SER A 123 24.87 2.68 -11.70
CA SER A 123 24.27 2.71 -13.04
C SER A 123 23.87 4.14 -13.43
N SER A 124 24.57 4.71 -14.42
CA SER A 124 24.36 6.09 -14.92
C SER A 124 22.94 6.36 -15.43
N ALA A 125 22.15 5.32 -15.74
CA ALA A 125 20.77 5.46 -16.19
C ALA A 125 19.79 5.78 -15.04
N VAL A 126 20.07 5.33 -13.81
CA VAL A 126 19.22 5.55 -12.64
C VAL A 126 19.14 7.03 -12.28
N HIS A 127 20.27 7.73 -12.39
CA HIS A 127 20.36 9.17 -12.10
C HIS A 127 19.62 10.05 -13.11
N LYS A 128 19.19 9.50 -14.25
CA LYS A 128 18.49 10.25 -15.30
C LYS A 128 16.97 10.23 -15.13
N VAL A 129 16.41 9.26 -14.41
CA VAL A 129 14.96 9.12 -14.26
C VAL A 129 14.51 9.89 -13.03
N CYS A 130 13.66 10.89 -13.23
CA CYS A 130 13.08 11.69 -12.16
C CYS A 130 11.66 11.23 -11.85
N VAL A 131 11.20 11.43 -10.61
CA VAL A 131 9.80 11.13 -10.22
C VAL A 131 8.79 11.86 -11.10
N ARG A 132 9.16 13.03 -11.61
CA ARG A 132 8.36 13.82 -12.55
C ARG A 132 7.98 13.03 -13.82
N ASP A 133 8.82 12.10 -14.27
CA ASP A 133 8.64 11.41 -15.55
C ASP A 133 7.51 10.37 -15.50
N PHE A 134 7.21 9.86 -14.30
CA PHE A 134 6.20 8.82 -14.09
C PHE A 134 5.11 9.20 -13.08
N MET A 135 5.18 10.40 -12.49
CA MET A 135 4.11 10.87 -11.60
C MET A 135 2.83 11.14 -12.39
N LEU A 136 1.70 10.72 -11.82
CA LEU A 136 0.39 11.11 -12.34
C LEU A 136 0.14 12.58 -12.01
N SER A 137 0.00 13.41 -13.04
CA SER A 137 -0.18 14.86 -12.88
C SER A 137 -1.65 15.27 -12.71
N ASP A 138 -2.58 14.50 -13.28
CA ASP A 138 -4.03 14.73 -13.10
C ASP A 138 -4.55 13.86 -11.95
N LEU A 139 -4.54 14.44 -10.75
CA LEU A 139 -5.07 13.81 -9.54
C LEU A 139 -6.34 14.50 -9.10
N LYS A 140 -7.38 13.71 -8.85
CA LYS A 140 -8.60 14.19 -8.20
C LYS A 140 -8.31 14.41 -6.71
N TYR A 141 -8.67 15.58 -6.21
CA TYR A 141 -8.39 16.01 -4.84
C TYR A 141 -9.67 16.40 -4.11
N LEU A 142 -9.59 16.34 -2.78
CA LEU A 142 -10.60 16.85 -1.86
C LEU A 142 -10.10 18.14 -1.23
N THR A 143 -11.02 19.02 -0.91
CA THR A 143 -10.81 20.32 -0.24
C THR A 143 -11.75 20.38 0.95
N LEU A 144 -11.41 21.16 1.98
CA LEU A 144 -12.28 21.35 3.14
C LEU A 144 -13.64 21.99 2.79
N GLN A 145 -13.72 22.69 1.65
CA GLN A 145 -14.91 23.41 1.18
C GLN A 145 -15.83 22.58 0.27
N PHE A 146 -15.54 21.30 0.00
CA PHE A 146 -16.39 20.50 -0.89
C PHE A 146 -17.79 20.26 -0.34
N THR A 147 -18.78 20.33 -1.22
CA THR A 147 -20.16 19.98 -0.90
C THR A 147 -20.35 18.48 -0.97
N TYR A 148 -21.29 17.96 -0.19
CA TYR A 148 -21.56 16.53 -0.12
C TYR A 148 -21.95 15.89 -1.46
N LYS A 149 -22.68 16.63 -2.30
CA LYS A 149 -23.00 16.24 -3.68
C LYS A 149 -21.73 16.05 -4.51
N GLU A 150 -20.82 17.03 -4.46
CA GLU A 150 -19.55 16.96 -5.17
C GLU A 150 -18.67 15.82 -4.67
N ILE A 151 -18.68 15.52 -3.36
CA ILE A 151 -17.98 14.36 -2.80
C ILE A 151 -18.59 13.07 -3.35
N LYS A 152 -19.91 12.95 -3.41
CA LYS A 152 -20.59 11.79 -4.00
C LYS A 152 -20.24 11.63 -5.48
N ASP A 153 -20.28 12.72 -6.25
CA ASP A 153 -19.90 12.76 -7.66
C ASP A 153 -18.42 12.37 -7.86
N LEU A 154 -17.53 12.76 -6.92
CA LEU A 154 -16.13 12.36 -6.90
C LEU A 154 -15.95 10.87 -6.64
N LEU A 155 -16.71 10.31 -5.69
CA LEU A 155 -16.70 8.88 -5.40
C LEU A 155 -17.28 8.06 -6.56
N ASP A 156 -18.29 8.56 -7.25
CA ASP A 156 -18.92 7.87 -8.38
C ASP A 156 -18.04 7.93 -9.64
N SER A 157 -17.40 9.08 -9.90
CA SER A 157 -16.46 9.25 -11.01
C SER A 157 -15.16 8.46 -10.83
N THR A 158 -14.72 8.25 -9.59
CA THR A 158 -13.40 7.67 -9.28
C THR A 158 -13.50 6.36 -8.50
N LYS A 159 -14.01 5.30 -9.15
CA LYS A 159 -14.20 3.97 -8.51
C LYS A 159 -12.91 3.24 -8.14
N LYS A 160 -11.80 3.49 -8.84
CA LYS A 160 -10.54 2.75 -8.66
C LYS A 160 -9.61 3.34 -7.58
N MET A 161 -9.76 4.62 -7.23
CA MET A 161 -8.88 5.24 -6.22
C MET A 161 -9.34 4.87 -4.80
N ARG A 162 -8.40 4.34 -4.01
CA ARG A 162 -8.65 3.93 -2.63
C ARG A 162 -8.50 5.07 -1.62
N THR A 163 -7.71 6.07 -1.98
CA THR A 163 -7.30 7.17 -1.10
C THR A 163 -7.30 8.46 -1.90
N PHE A 164 -7.85 9.52 -1.31
CA PHE A 164 -7.92 10.84 -1.91
C PHE A 164 -7.00 11.80 -1.15
N PRO A 165 -6.18 12.60 -1.85
CA PRO A 165 -5.43 13.67 -1.23
C PRO A 165 -6.37 14.79 -0.77
N LEU A 166 -6.14 15.30 0.44
CA LEU A 166 -6.82 16.45 1.01
C LEU A 166 -5.93 17.67 0.86
N VAL A 167 -6.43 18.66 0.14
CA VAL A 167 -5.80 19.91 -0.22
C VAL A 167 -6.48 21.05 0.52
N ASP A 168 -5.74 22.10 0.89
CA ASP A 168 -6.29 23.24 1.64
C ASP A 168 -7.32 24.04 0.85
N SER A 169 -6.92 24.54 -0.32
CA SER A 169 -7.75 25.37 -1.19
C SER A 169 -7.40 25.16 -2.66
N ARG A 170 -8.36 25.39 -3.57
CA ARG A 170 -8.21 25.19 -5.03
C ARG A 170 -7.14 26.09 -5.69
N GLU A 171 -6.73 27.15 -5.00
CA GLU A 171 -5.70 28.08 -5.49
C GLU A 171 -4.30 27.69 -4.98
N SER A 172 -4.21 27.25 -3.73
CA SER A 172 -2.94 26.95 -3.06
C SER A 172 -2.33 25.59 -3.42
N PHE A 173 -3.17 24.59 -3.74
CA PHE A 173 -2.77 23.20 -3.98
C PHE A 173 -1.84 22.59 -2.91
N VAL A 174 -1.89 23.08 -1.67
CA VAL A 174 -1.09 22.56 -0.55
C VAL A 174 -1.73 21.29 0.01
N LEU A 175 -0.97 20.20 0.04
CA LEU A 175 -1.42 18.92 0.60
C LEU A 175 -1.46 18.99 2.14
N ILE A 176 -2.65 18.88 2.71
CA ILE A 176 -2.87 18.78 4.17
C ILE A 176 -2.74 17.32 4.63
N GLY A 177 -3.27 16.38 3.84
CA GLY A 177 -3.29 14.96 4.23
C GLY A 177 -3.98 14.06 3.22
N THR A 178 -4.43 12.90 3.67
CA THR A 178 -5.10 11.90 2.83
C THR A 178 -6.30 11.32 3.55
N VAL A 179 -7.37 11.03 2.81
CA VAL A 179 -8.58 10.41 3.34
C VAL A 179 -8.86 9.12 2.57
N GLU A 180 -9.18 8.04 3.28
CA GLU A 180 -9.54 6.76 2.66
C GLU A 180 -10.99 6.80 2.16
N ARG A 181 -11.25 6.17 1.02
CA ARG A 181 -12.59 6.11 0.41
C ARG A 181 -13.62 5.49 1.36
N ARG A 182 -13.26 4.40 2.03
CA ARG A 182 -14.14 3.69 2.96
C ARG A 182 -14.61 4.59 4.10
N ASP A 183 -13.73 5.43 4.62
CA ASP A 183 -14.08 6.37 5.68
C ASP A 183 -15.06 7.43 5.18
N LEU A 184 -14.88 7.92 3.94
CA LEU A 184 -15.82 8.84 3.31
C LEU A 184 -17.19 8.20 3.09
N GLU A 185 -17.25 6.99 2.55
CA GLU A 185 -18.51 6.26 2.33
C GLU A 185 -19.25 6.02 3.66
N LEU A 186 -18.55 5.59 4.71
CA LEU A 186 -19.14 5.39 6.03
C LEU A 186 -19.66 6.69 6.66
N LEU A 187 -18.88 7.77 6.58
CA LEU A 187 -19.32 9.09 7.05
C LEU A 187 -20.53 9.58 6.26
N ILE A 188 -20.60 9.22 4.98
CA ILE A 188 -21.71 9.58 4.12
C ILE A 188 -22.98 8.82 4.57
N GLU A 189 -22.91 7.50 4.66
CA GLU A 189 -24.02 6.64 5.06
C GLU A 189 -24.57 6.97 6.46
N GLN A 190 -23.69 7.28 7.42
CA GLN A 190 -24.08 7.64 8.78
C GLN A 190 -24.89 8.95 8.84
N ARG A 191 -24.54 9.94 8.01
CA ARG A 191 -25.24 11.25 8.02
C ARG A 191 -26.55 11.22 7.24
N LEU A 192 -26.61 10.51 6.11
CA LEU A 192 -27.82 10.31 5.31
C LEU A 192 -28.89 9.48 6.05
N CYS A 193 -28.49 8.47 6.83
CA CYS A 193 -29.45 7.64 7.56
C CYS A 193 -30.17 8.38 8.71
N ASP A 194 -29.56 9.38 9.33
CA ASP A 194 -30.12 10.00 10.53
C ASP A 194 -30.87 11.32 10.28
N GLU A 195 -30.35 12.21 9.43
CA GLU A 195 -30.95 13.55 9.28
C GLU A 195 -32.12 13.61 8.31
N GLU A 196 -32.00 13.03 7.12
CA GLU A 196 -33.08 13.04 6.13
C GLU A 196 -34.25 12.19 6.60
N ARG A 197 -34.00 11.01 7.20
CA ARG A 197 -35.08 10.20 7.81
C ARG A 197 -35.83 10.98 8.88
N ARG A 198 -35.15 11.78 9.72
CA ARG A 198 -35.80 12.59 10.76
C ARG A 198 -36.54 13.80 10.20
N LYS A 199 -35.98 14.48 9.18
CA LYS A 199 -36.64 15.62 8.52
C LYS A 199 -37.88 15.17 7.74
N VAL A 200 -37.78 14.10 6.95
CA VAL A 200 -38.91 13.49 6.23
C VAL A 200 -39.94 12.94 7.23
N ALA A 201 -39.52 12.28 8.31
CA ALA A 201 -40.45 11.81 9.34
C ALA A 201 -41.17 12.95 10.07
N ARG A 202 -40.49 14.07 10.36
CA ARG A 202 -41.12 15.28 10.93
C ARG A 202 -42.10 15.91 9.94
N HIS A 203 -41.72 16.03 8.67
CA HIS A 203 -42.57 16.60 7.63
C HIS A 203 -43.80 15.72 7.35
N CYS A 204 -43.63 14.40 7.31
CA CYS A 204 -44.75 13.44 7.23
C CYS A 204 -45.63 13.47 8.49
N LYS A 205 -45.06 13.61 9.70
CA LYS A 205 -45.83 13.80 10.94
C LYS A 205 -46.64 15.09 10.90
N LEU A 206 -46.05 16.21 10.48
CA LEU A 206 -46.73 17.50 10.41
C LEU A 206 -47.84 17.46 9.35
N LYS A 207 -47.56 16.90 8.16
CA LYS A 207 -48.53 16.72 7.07
C LYS A 207 -49.68 15.81 7.48
N ARG A 208 -49.42 14.71 8.20
CA ARG A 208 -50.47 13.85 8.79
C ARG A 208 -51.29 14.57 9.85
N LYS A 209 -50.66 15.37 10.74
CA LYS A 209 -51.36 16.16 11.75
C LYS A 209 -52.30 17.19 11.10
N PHE A 210 -51.82 17.88 10.07
CA PHE A 210 -52.59 18.85 9.30
C PHE A 210 -53.76 18.18 8.56
N ASN A 211 -53.53 17.01 7.95
CA ASN A 211 -54.56 16.27 7.23
C ASN A 211 -55.63 15.68 8.19
N CYS A 212 -55.24 15.19 9.37
CA CYS A 212 -56.19 14.75 10.41
C CYS A 212 -57.01 15.91 10.99
N LEU A 213 -56.41 17.10 11.17
CA LEU A 213 -57.15 18.29 11.60
C LEU A 213 -58.24 18.65 10.58
N ASN A 214 -57.89 18.62 9.29
CA ASN A 214 -58.83 18.88 8.21
C ASN A 214 -59.90 17.80 8.03
N THR A 215 -59.70 16.59 8.56
CA THR A 215 -60.70 15.51 8.50
C THR A 215 -61.68 15.54 9.68
N MET A 216 -61.26 16.12 10.83
CA MET A 216 -62.10 16.28 12.03
C MET A 216 -62.95 17.56 11.97
N HIS A 217 -62.48 18.61 11.29
CA HIS A 217 -63.31 19.74 10.89
C HIS A 217 -63.97 19.44 9.53
N GLY A 218 -65.00 18.60 9.58
CA GLY A 218 -65.91 18.46 8.45
C GLY A 218 -66.54 19.82 8.11
N LYS A 219 -66.34 20.24 6.85
CA LYS A 219 -67.10 21.27 6.11
C LYS A 219 -67.50 22.51 6.90
N THR A 220 -66.73 23.58 6.77
CA THR A 220 -67.34 24.88 6.45
C THR A 220 -66.47 25.58 5.42
N ASP A 221 -67.15 26.06 4.39
CA ASP A 221 -66.60 26.78 3.25
C ASP A 221 -65.79 28.01 3.69
N ILE A 222 -64.86 28.44 2.82
CA ILE A 222 -64.78 29.78 2.26
C ILE A 222 -63.39 29.94 1.64
N ALA A 223 -63.36 29.77 0.31
CA ALA A 223 -62.45 30.53 -0.52
C ALA A 223 -62.85 32.00 -0.40
N SER A 224 -61.96 32.84 0.12
CA SER A 224 -61.67 34.23 -0.33
C SER A 224 -61.27 35.17 0.82
N LEU A 225 -60.30 36.02 0.48
CA LEU A 225 -60.02 37.35 1.04
C LEU A 225 -59.28 37.43 2.39
N THR A 226 -57.99 37.75 2.31
CA THR A 226 -57.46 39.14 2.49
C THR A 226 -55.94 39.13 2.22
N LYS A 227 -55.43 39.73 1.14
CA LYS A 227 -55.17 41.15 0.78
C LYS A 227 -53.74 41.62 1.20
N ARG A 228 -53.11 42.29 0.24
CA ARG A 228 -51.76 42.87 0.12
C ARG A 228 -51.40 43.96 1.16
N ASP A 229 -50.09 44.00 1.49
CA ASP A 229 -49.10 45.11 1.54
C ASP A 229 -49.50 46.45 2.25
N ASP A 230 -48.74 47.15 3.12
CA ASP A 230 -47.31 47.53 3.11
C ASP A 230 -46.85 48.29 4.41
N ILE A 231 -45.52 48.41 4.61
CA ILE A 231 -44.68 49.41 5.37
C ILE A 231 -44.12 49.08 6.79
N ASP A 232 -42.79 49.26 6.84
CA ASP A 232 -41.72 49.05 7.86
C ASP A 232 -41.85 49.78 9.22
N ASP A 233 -41.34 49.15 10.29
CA ASP A 233 -40.01 49.45 10.87
C ASP A 233 -39.75 48.68 12.19
N GLY A 234 -38.54 48.14 12.36
CA GLY A 234 -37.95 47.82 13.68
C GLY A 234 -37.69 46.33 13.99
N GLY A 235 -36.44 45.89 13.76
CA GLY A 235 -35.94 44.50 13.87
C GLY A 235 -36.06 43.81 15.25
N LYS A 236 -35.73 42.53 15.42
CA LYS A 236 -34.82 41.62 14.71
C LYS A 236 -35.32 40.18 14.87
N SER A 237 -35.38 39.41 13.80
CA SER A 237 -35.08 37.96 13.82
C SER A 237 -34.93 37.46 12.39
N VAL A 238 -33.69 37.12 12.04
CA VAL A 238 -33.25 36.73 10.69
C VAL A 238 -33.90 35.40 10.30
N LYS A 239 -34.77 35.46 9.28
CA LYS A 239 -35.28 34.29 8.57
C LYS A 239 -34.24 33.84 7.55
N ILE A 240 -33.83 32.57 7.59
CA ILE A 240 -33.14 31.92 6.48
C ILE A 240 -34.20 31.17 5.68
N LEU A 241 -34.60 31.75 4.56
CA LEU A 241 -35.22 31.04 3.46
C LEU A 241 -34.17 30.11 2.84
N ILE A 242 -34.54 28.86 2.59
CA ILE A 242 -33.79 27.96 1.72
C ILE A 242 -34.64 27.81 0.47
N ASP A 243 -34.20 28.46 -0.60
CA ASP A 243 -34.72 28.26 -1.95
C ASP A 243 -34.40 26.84 -2.45
N PRO A 244 -35.22 26.26 -3.33
CA PRO A 244 -35.06 24.88 -3.78
C PRO A 244 -33.89 24.67 -4.76
N ASP A 245 -33.24 25.74 -5.24
CA ASP A 245 -32.31 25.65 -6.37
C ASP A 245 -30.85 25.99 -6.08
N ASP A 246 -30.48 26.36 -4.85
CA ASP A 246 -29.07 26.62 -4.52
C ASP A 246 -28.57 25.74 -3.37
N GLY A 247 -27.90 24.66 -3.73
CA GLY A 247 -27.15 23.77 -2.84
C GLY A 247 -25.89 24.42 -2.26
N LYS A 248 -25.99 25.60 -1.65
CA LYS A 248 -24.91 26.22 -0.88
C LYS A 248 -25.24 26.21 0.60
N PHE A 249 -24.53 25.37 1.36
CA PHE A 249 -24.39 25.52 2.80
C PHE A 249 -23.06 26.22 3.08
N SER A 250 -23.11 27.52 3.32
CA SER A 250 -22.01 28.31 3.86
C SER A 250 -21.86 28.05 5.36
N HIS A 251 -21.52 26.82 5.74
CA HIS A 251 -20.81 26.55 6.98
C HIS A 251 -20.26 25.13 6.95
N CYS A 252 -18.95 24.98 6.77
CA CYS A 252 -18.29 23.77 7.23
C CYS A 252 -18.55 23.66 8.74
N ASP A 253 -19.31 22.65 9.12
CA ASP A 253 -19.53 22.25 10.49
C ASP A 253 -18.18 22.16 11.23
N GLU A 254 -17.98 22.92 12.32
CA GLU A 254 -16.75 22.84 13.13
C GLU A 254 -16.51 21.41 13.66
N ASN A 255 -17.58 20.61 13.75
CA ASN A 255 -17.51 19.19 14.09
C ASN A 255 -16.87 18.33 12.99
N PHE A 256 -17.00 18.68 11.71
CA PHE A 256 -16.38 17.94 10.61
C PHE A 256 -14.87 18.24 10.52
N LYS A 257 -14.51 19.53 10.63
CA LYS A 257 -13.11 19.98 10.73
C LYS A 257 -12.42 19.38 11.96
N SER A 258 -13.08 19.37 13.12
CA SER A 258 -12.50 18.80 14.35
C SER A 258 -12.43 17.27 14.35
N GLN A 259 -13.35 16.54 13.70
CA GLN A 259 -13.26 15.08 13.57
C GLN A 259 -12.14 14.64 12.61
N ILE A 260 -11.97 15.31 11.47
CA ILE A 260 -10.85 15.05 10.54
C ILE A 260 -9.53 15.48 11.17
N ALA A 261 -9.47 16.64 11.83
CA ALA A 261 -8.27 17.11 12.53
C ALA A 261 -7.91 16.20 13.71
N ARG A 262 -8.87 15.76 14.55
CA ARG A 262 -8.60 14.84 15.67
C ARG A 262 -8.11 13.46 15.20
N LYS A 263 -8.71 12.88 14.15
CA LYS A 263 -8.24 11.60 13.59
C LYS A 263 -6.86 11.74 12.94
N ASN A 264 -6.59 12.82 12.20
CA ASN A 264 -5.28 13.03 11.56
C ASN A 264 -4.18 13.37 12.57
N THR A 265 -4.47 14.14 13.63
CA THR A 265 -3.49 14.48 14.69
C THR A 265 -3.11 13.26 15.55
N LEU A 266 -4.04 12.32 15.76
CA LEU A 266 -3.75 11.06 16.44
C LEU A 266 -2.93 10.11 15.56
N ARG A 267 -3.19 10.07 14.24
CA ARG A 267 -2.45 9.22 13.30
C ARG A 267 -1.03 9.75 13.02
N THR A 268 -0.83 11.08 12.92
CA THR A 268 0.52 11.68 12.79
C THR A 268 1.36 11.52 14.06
N LYS A 269 0.77 11.65 15.27
CA LYS A 269 1.47 11.36 16.53
C LYS A 269 1.88 9.89 16.64
N HIS A 270 1.06 8.95 16.16
CA HIS A 270 1.40 7.53 16.16
C HIS A 270 2.45 7.17 15.10
N PHE A 271 2.43 7.85 13.95
CA PHE A 271 3.43 7.68 12.88
C PHE A 271 4.80 8.27 13.25
N CYS A 272 4.85 9.46 13.88
CA CYS A 272 6.09 10.07 14.38
C CYS A 272 6.76 9.23 15.48
N ARG A 273 5.98 8.62 16.39
CA ARG A 273 6.53 7.80 17.49
C ARG A 273 7.14 6.47 17.03
N LYS A 274 6.68 5.92 15.90
CA LYS A 274 7.20 4.66 15.33
C LYS A 274 8.46 4.83 14.47
N LYS A 275 8.82 6.05 14.06
CA LYS A 275 9.96 6.32 13.16
C LYS A 275 11.11 7.14 13.77
N GLY A 276 11.09 7.44 15.07
CA GLY A 276 12.24 8.05 15.75
C GLY A 276 12.72 9.37 15.13
N PHE A 277 11.81 10.19 14.61
CA PHE A 277 12.18 11.50 14.07
C PHE A 277 12.23 12.52 15.21
N VAL A 278 13.45 12.91 15.57
CA VAL A 278 13.73 14.02 16.48
C VAL A 278 13.31 15.33 15.82
N ASP A 279 12.44 16.06 16.52
CA ASP A 279 11.86 17.35 16.14
C ASP A 279 12.96 18.42 16.08
N LYS A 280 13.54 18.62 14.90
CA LYS A 280 14.45 19.74 14.63
C LYS A 280 13.67 20.88 13.98
N ARG A 281 13.27 21.83 14.83
CA ARG A 281 12.92 23.20 14.43
C ARG A 281 14.08 23.81 13.63
N TYR A 282 13.82 24.23 12.40
CA TYR A 282 14.58 25.24 11.68
C TYR A 282 13.52 26.03 10.91
N THR A 283 13.07 27.21 11.33
CA THR A 283 13.81 28.49 11.40
C THR A 283 14.45 28.84 10.05
N LEU A 284 13.61 29.19 9.07
CA LEU A 284 14.02 30.04 7.95
C LEU A 284 12.92 31.09 7.71
N ARG A 285 13.02 32.17 8.49
CA ARG A 285 12.48 33.49 8.16
C ARG A 285 13.60 34.48 8.40
N ASN A 286 13.89 35.28 7.37
CA ASN A 286 14.85 36.39 7.28
C ASN A 286 16.32 35.96 7.21
N ILE A 287 16.91 36.08 6.02
CA ILE A 287 18.11 36.86 5.70
C ILE A 287 18.28 36.80 4.16
N PHE A 288 18.17 37.98 3.53
CA PHE A 288 18.26 38.34 2.09
C PHE A 288 17.21 37.79 1.12
#